data_AF-A0A3B9I695-F1
#
_entry.id   AF-A0A3B9I695-F1
#
_cell.length_a   1.000
_cell.length_b   1.000
_cell.length_c   1.000
_cell.angle_alpha   90.00
_cell.angle_beta   90.00
_cell.angle_gamma   90.00
#
_symmetry.space_group_name_H-M   'P 1'
#
loop_
_entity.id
_entity.type
_entity.pdbx_description
1 polymer ?
#
loop_
_entity_poly.entity_id
_entity_poly.type
_entity_poly.pdbx_seq_one_letter_code
_entity_poly.pdbx_strand_id
1 'polypeptide(L)'
;MIDLHCHILPQVDDGSESLVESMAMIDIAYNDGIRTIVATPHRNHPVDFRNRESIEETFQLLVSKVKNQYPDMKLYLGSELFVSKDFLEVLDDKPYNLTINGSRYVLIEFDVSASFSFIQSAIHELLVRGYIPILAHVEYYEALFDQFERIRTLKDEGVAIQVTSSNLIGKNGLKMQSFIKRLIAMGMVDFVSSDAHRSTYRRPLLKDAYNLTASWVGDNEAQRIFIDNQQAVIDNESLLISNIRTMNQVKSSNRHLNRYLAIAAILVLAGVIFIITSGGINGWNDSGVEPTTTGNTEGNTETTIARTEESSEAIETAISGEETSAFATEQSSEKATNPSKEAIEEAYLDRLLTYQQEYEDELDRIVGLIKEAREVISDDNERKRVVEGYLGDIINLEEQADIRVYQALYELQNELESYRYDVSIVQEMRDEYHRIKEEKTQYYLNQI
;
A
#
# COMPACT_ATOMS: atom_id res chain seq x y z
N MET A 1 -6.66 -14.06 5.13
CA MET A 1 -6.21 -13.25 6.30
C MET A 1 -6.62 -13.93 7.60
N ILE A 2 -6.00 -13.51 8.71
CA ILE A 2 -6.32 -13.95 10.08
C ILE A 2 -6.76 -12.73 10.89
N ASP A 3 -7.90 -12.83 11.57
CA ASP A 3 -8.38 -11.79 12.48
C ASP A 3 -8.11 -12.18 13.93
N LEU A 4 -7.27 -11.42 14.64
CA LEU A 4 -6.80 -11.76 15.98
C LEU A 4 -7.65 -11.16 17.10
N HIS A 5 -8.57 -10.24 16.77
CA HIS A 5 -9.41 -9.52 17.72
C HIS A 5 -10.83 -9.40 17.18
N CYS A 6 -11.76 -10.17 17.75
CA CYS A 6 -13.14 -10.24 17.30
C CYS A 6 -14.10 -10.67 18.42
N HIS A 7 -15.16 -9.89 18.66
CA HIS A 7 -16.21 -10.15 19.65
C HIS A 7 -17.36 -10.93 19.01
N ILE A 8 -17.00 -12.11 18.49
CA ILE A 8 -17.91 -12.95 17.68
C ILE A 8 -18.70 -13.96 18.52
N LEU A 9 -18.35 -14.16 19.79
CA LEU A 9 -19.06 -15.09 20.66
C LEU A 9 -20.44 -14.54 21.01
N PRO A 10 -21.51 -15.34 20.86
CA PRO A 10 -22.85 -14.86 21.14
C PRO A 10 -23.10 -14.72 22.64
N GLN A 11 -23.65 -13.56 23.05
CA GLN A 11 -24.18 -13.26 24.39
C GLN A 11 -23.14 -13.30 25.53
N VAL A 12 -21.84 -13.14 25.25
CA VAL A 12 -20.80 -13.14 26.28
C VAL A 12 -20.32 -11.75 26.70
N ASP A 13 -20.39 -10.79 25.81
CA ASP A 13 -20.00 -9.40 26.02
C ASP A 13 -20.86 -8.45 25.17
N ASP A 14 -20.38 -7.24 24.87
CA ASP A 14 -21.04 -6.28 23.99
C ASP A 14 -20.87 -6.60 22.50
N GLY A 15 -20.24 -7.72 22.14
CA GLY A 15 -20.21 -8.35 20.83
C GLY A 15 -21.51 -9.06 20.46
N SER A 16 -21.41 -10.07 19.61
CA SER A 16 -22.56 -10.75 19.01
C SER A 16 -23.70 -11.05 20.01
N GLU A 17 -24.94 -10.69 19.66
CA GLU A 17 -26.10 -10.88 20.55
C GLU A 17 -26.75 -12.26 20.44
N SER A 18 -26.37 -13.05 19.43
CA SER A 18 -26.98 -14.37 19.21
C SER A 18 -26.15 -15.22 18.26
N LEU A 19 -26.39 -16.53 18.26
CA LEU A 19 -25.72 -17.42 17.31
C LEU A 19 -26.01 -17.02 15.84
N VAL A 20 -27.19 -16.46 15.55
CA VAL A 20 -27.55 -15.98 14.21
C VAL A 20 -26.65 -14.81 13.82
N GLU A 21 -26.44 -13.87 14.73
CA GLU A 21 -25.57 -12.72 14.52
C GLU A 21 -24.10 -13.15 14.35
N SER A 22 -23.62 -14.09 15.16
CA SER A 22 -22.28 -14.66 15.02
C SER A 22 -22.09 -15.31 13.65
N MET A 23 -23.06 -16.08 13.16
CA MET A 23 -22.98 -16.70 11.84
C MET A 23 -23.04 -15.67 10.70
N ALA A 24 -23.77 -14.57 10.87
CA ALA A 24 -23.76 -13.46 9.91
C ALA A 24 -22.40 -12.74 9.89
N MET A 25 -21.77 -12.54 11.06
CA MET A 25 -20.40 -12.04 11.14
C MET A 25 -19.39 -12.98 10.47
N ILE A 26 -19.52 -14.30 10.68
CA ILE A 26 -18.68 -15.32 10.00
C ILE A 26 -18.84 -15.24 8.49
N ASP A 27 -20.07 -15.12 7.98
CA ASP A 27 -20.32 -15.02 6.54
C ASP A 27 -19.64 -13.77 5.93
N ILE A 28 -19.74 -12.63 6.62
CA ILE A 28 -19.05 -11.39 6.21
C ILE A 28 -17.53 -11.60 6.20
N ALA A 29 -16.97 -12.12 7.28
CA ALA A 29 -15.53 -12.36 7.42
C ALA A 29 -15.03 -13.31 6.32
N TYR A 30 -15.76 -14.40 6.07
CA TYR A 30 -15.41 -15.40 5.07
C TYR A 30 -15.41 -14.80 3.65
N ASN A 31 -16.43 -14.00 3.32
CA ASN A 31 -16.53 -13.31 2.03
C ASN A 31 -15.48 -12.20 1.86
N ASP A 32 -15.00 -11.62 2.97
CA ASP A 32 -13.89 -10.66 2.99
C ASP A 32 -12.51 -11.32 2.79
N GLY A 33 -12.42 -12.66 2.88
CA GLY A 33 -11.17 -13.41 2.71
C GLY A 33 -10.47 -13.74 4.04
N ILE A 34 -11.16 -13.56 5.16
CA ILE A 34 -10.73 -14.07 6.47
C ILE A 34 -10.99 -15.58 6.50
N ARG A 35 -10.01 -16.34 6.98
CA ARG A 35 -10.11 -17.81 7.12
C ARG A 35 -9.82 -18.31 8.53
N THR A 36 -9.32 -17.43 9.38
CA THR A 36 -9.07 -17.72 10.78
C THR A 36 -9.54 -16.53 11.61
N ILE A 37 -10.29 -16.79 12.67
CA ILE A 37 -10.67 -15.78 13.66
C ILE A 37 -10.27 -16.26 15.05
N VAL A 38 -9.66 -15.39 15.83
CA VAL A 38 -9.53 -15.54 17.28
C VAL A 38 -10.68 -14.78 17.93
N ALA A 39 -11.54 -15.52 18.63
CA ALA A 39 -12.58 -14.91 19.44
C ALA A 39 -11.96 -14.36 20.74
N THR A 40 -12.09 -13.06 20.96
CA THR A 40 -11.45 -12.34 22.08
C THR A 40 -12.48 -11.60 22.91
N PRO A 41 -13.42 -12.32 23.56
CA PRO A 41 -14.42 -11.66 24.38
C PRO A 41 -13.78 -10.88 25.54
N HIS A 42 -14.46 -9.85 26.01
CA HIS A 42 -13.98 -9.06 27.14
C HIS A 42 -13.82 -9.91 28.42
N ARG A 43 -12.71 -9.70 29.12
CA ARG A 43 -12.43 -10.24 30.46
C ARG A 43 -12.03 -9.09 31.39
N ASN A 44 -12.50 -9.16 32.64
CA ASN A 44 -12.24 -8.16 33.67
C ASN A 44 -12.68 -6.72 33.29
N HIS A 45 -13.56 -6.59 32.32
CA HIS A 45 -14.06 -5.30 31.88
C HIS A 45 -14.93 -4.63 32.97
N PRO A 46 -14.88 -3.29 33.14
CA PRO A 46 -15.63 -2.58 34.17
C PRO A 46 -17.15 -2.67 33.99
N VAL A 47 -17.62 -2.85 32.76
CA VAL A 47 -19.02 -3.17 32.48
C VAL A 47 -19.23 -4.66 32.74
N ASP A 48 -20.18 -4.97 33.62
CA ASP A 48 -20.49 -6.36 33.94
C ASP A 48 -21.44 -6.95 32.90
N PHE A 49 -20.88 -7.68 31.95
CA PHE A 49 -21.61 -8.38 30.89
C PHE A 49 -22.33 -9.65 31.41
N ARG A 50 -22.96 -9.60 32.59
CA ARG A 50 -23.68 -10.71 33.27
C ARG A 50 -24.72 -11.41 32.36
N ASN A 51 -24.25 -12.34 31.54
CA ASN A 51 -24.96 -13.46 30.95
C ASN A 51 -23.91 -14.55 30.68
N ARG A 52 -23.44 -15.17 31.76
CA ARG A 52 -22.35 -16.16 31.71
C ARG A 52 -22.88 -17.51 31.25
N GLU A 53 -23.20 -17.64 29.96
CA GLU A 53 -22.90 -18.93 29.32
C GLU A 53 -21.39 -19.17 29.47
N SER A 54 -20.96 -20.43 29.63
CA SER A 54 -19.52 -20.72 29.67
C SER A 54 -18.94 -20.29 28.33
N ILE A 55 -17.97 -19.36 28.34
CA ILE A 55 -17.28 -18.90 27.13
C ILE A 55 -16.76 -20.08 26.32
N GLU A 56 -16.25 -21.11 27.01
CA GLU A 56 -15.77 -22.34 26.39
C GLU A 56 -16.92 -23.14 25.74
N GLU A 57 -18.07 -23.30 26.41
CA GLU A 57 -19.25 -23.97 25.85
C GLU A 57 -19.82 -23.22 24.64
N THR A 58 -19.97 -21.90 24.76
CA THR A 58 -20.43 -21.01 23.69
C THR A 58 -19.47 -21.02 22.50
N PHE A 59 -18.16 -21.04 22.75
CA PHE A 59 -17.14 -21.18 21.72
C PHE A 59 -17.26 -22.54 21.01
N GLN A 60 -17.38 -23.65 21.73
CA GLN A 60 -17.54 -24.98 21.11
C GLN A 60 -18.84 -25.08 20.30
N LEU A 61 -19.92 -24.46 20.76
CA LEU A 61 -21.17 -24.35 20.01
C LEU A 61 -20.93 -23.61 18.68
N LEU A 62 -20.28 -22.45 18.72
CA LEU A 62 -19.99 -21.68 17.51
C LEU A 62 -19.06 -22.45 16.56
N VAL A 63 -17.99 -23.07 17.05
CA VAL A 63 -17.08 -23.92 16.28
C VAL A 63 -17.84 -25.02 15.55
N SER A 64 -18.76 -25.71 16.23
CA SER A 64 -19.55 -26.78 15.63
C SER A 64 -20.44 -26.27 14.48
N LYS A 65 -20.98 -25.06 14.60
CA LYS A 65 -21.85 -24.44 13.60
C LYS A 65 -21.04 -23.95 12.40
N VAL A 66 -19.91 -23.29 12.64
CA VAL A 66 -19.01 -22.82 11.59
C VAL A 66 -18.45 -23.99 10.78
N LYS A 67 -17.95 -25.05 11.44
CA LYS A 67 -17.40 -26.23 10.74
C LYS A 67 -18.38 -26.89 9.76
N ASN A 68 -19.68 -26.85 10.06
CA ASN A 68 -20.71 -27.42 9.19
C ASN A 68 -20.95 -26.58 7.91
N GLN A 69 -20.74 -25.27 7.97
CA GLN A 69 -21.05 -24.35 6.85
C GLN A 69 -19.78 -23.86 6.12
N TYR A 70 -18.67 -23.70 6.83
CA TYR A 70 -17.38 -23.21 6.34
C TYR A 70 -16.25 -24.11 6.89
N PRO A 71 -16.00 -25.28 6.28
CA PRO A 71 -15.09 -26.29 6.83
C PRO A 71 -13.61 -25.88 6.86
N ASP A 72 -13.22 -24.88 6.06
CA ASP A 72 -11.88 -24.27 6.01
C ASP A 72 -11.72 -23.06 6.95
N MET A 73 -12.80 -22.60 7.58
CA MET A 73 -12.77 -21.53 8.58
C MET A 73 -12.31 -22.08 9.93
N LYS A 74 -11.23 -21.52 10.47
CA LYS A 74 -10.68 -21.89 11.78
C LYS A 74 -11.08 -20.87 12.83
N LEU A 75 -11.50 -21.34 13.99
CA LEU A 75 -11.75 -20.50 15.15
C LEU A 75 -10.82 -20.89 16.30
N TYR A 76 -10.26 -19.89 16.97
CA TYR A 76 -9.49 -20.04 18.20
C TYR A 76 -10.11 -19.17 19.29
N LEU A 77 -9.80 -19.52 20.54
CA LEU A 77 -10.29 -18.79 21.70
C LEU A 77 -9.14 -18.01 22.33
N GLY A 78 -9.39 -16.75 22.66
CA GLY A 78 -8.54 -15.90 23.48
C GLY A 78 -9.41 -15.04 24.38
N SER A 79 -8.95 -13.85 24.72
CA SER A 79 -9.71 -12.86 25.48
C SER A 79 -9.10 -11.47 25.24
N GLU A 80 -9.93 -10.44 25.23
CA GLU A 80 -9.47 -9.07 25.41
C GLU A 80 -9.51 -8.75 26.91
N LEU A 81 -8.34 -8.55 27.50
CA LEU A 81 -8.20 -8.41 28.93
C LEU A 81 -8.11 -6.94 29.33
N PHE A 82 -9.12 -6.46 30.05
CA PHE A 82 -9.08 -5.13 30.63
C PHE A 82 -8.15 -5.13 31.85
N VAL A 83 -7.06 -4.36 31.77
CA VAL A 83 -6.02 -4.33 32.80
C VAL A 83 -6.27 -3.16 33.76
N SER A 84 -6.57 -3.50 35.01
CA SER A 84 -6.67 -2.57 36.13
C SER A 84 -5.63 -2.89 37.20
N LYS A 85 -5.38 -1.95 38.13
CA LYS A 85 -4.47 -2.18 39.28
C LYS A 85 -4.92 -3.39 40.10
N ASP A 86 -6.19 -3.40 40.48
CA ASP A 86 -6.80 -4.49 41.26
C ASP A 86 -6.67 -5.85 40.58
N PHE A 87 -6.70 -5.87 39.24
CA PHE A 87 -6.54 -7.10 38.47
C PHE A 87 -5.11 -7.63 38.48
N LEU A 88 -4.10 -6.77 38.34
CA LEU A 88 -2.70 -7.17 38.38
C LEU A 88 -2.32 -7.80 39.73
N GLU A 89 -2.92 -7.34 40.83
CA GLU A 89 -2.72 -7.90 42.17
C GLU A 89 -3.22 -9.35 42.32
N VAL A 90 -4.20 -9.78 41.52
CA VAL A 90 -4.85 -11.11 41.61
C VAL A 90 -4.58 -12.01 40.40
N LEU A 91 -3.71 -11.58 39.48
CA LEU A 91 -3.47 -12.25 38.21
C LEU A 91 -2.92 -13.68 38.37
N ASP A 92 -2.04 -13.90 39.36
CA ASP A 92 -1.36 -15.19 39.56
C ASP A 92 -2.34 -16.34 39.91
N ASP A 93 -3.57 -16.02 40.32
CA ASP A 93 -4.62 -16.99 40.61
C ASP A 93 -5.38 -17.49 39.35
N LYS A 94 -5.11 -16.95 38.14
CA LYS A 94 -5.95 -17.20 36.92
C LYS A 94 -5.19 -17.34 35.57
N PRO A 95 -4.21 -18.25 35.40
CA PRO A 95 -3.21 -18.04 34.34
C PRO A 95 -3.51 -18.57 32.92
N TYR A 96 -4.53 -19.40 32.65
CA TYR A 96 -4.63 -20.12 31.36
C TYR A 96 -5.81 -19.78 30.43
N ASN A 97 -6.88 -19.14 30.92
CA ASN A 97 -8.04 -18.82 30.09
C ASN A 97 -8.05 -17.37 29.55
N LEU A 98 -6.92 -16.67 29.70
CA LEU A 98 -6.77 -15.26 29.32
C LEU A 98 -5.96 -15.09 28.02
N THR A 99 -5.13 -16.07 27.66
CA THR A 99 -4.20 -15.94 26.53
C THR A 99 -4.81 -16.45 25.23
N ILE A 100 -4.27 -15.97 24.10
CA ILE A 100 -4.72 -16.39 22.79
C ILE A 100 -4.27 -17.83 22.54
N ASN A 101 -5.23 -18.73 22.35
CA ASN A 101 -5.02 -20.14 22.04
C ASN A 101 -4.06 -20.87 23.01
N GLY A 102 -4.03 -20.48 24.28
CA GLY A 102 -3.10 -21.04 25.26
C GLY A 102 -1.62 -20.71 25.01
N SER A 103 -1.34 -19.74 24.14
CA SER A 103 0.01 -19.21 23.92
C SER A 103 0.46 -18.32 25.08
N ARG A 104 1.67 -17.76 24.98
CA ARG A 104 2.16 -16.72 25.89
C ARG A 104 1.58 -15.33 25.60
N TYR A 105 0.86 -15.15 24.50
CA TYR A 105 0.36 -13.85 24.06
C TYR A 105 -0.98 -13.52 24.73
N VAL A 106 -1.08 -12.31 25.29
CA VAL A 106 -2.31 -11.81 25.92
C VAL A 106 -2.70 -10.49 25.27
N LEU A 107 -3.92 -10.42 24.74
CA LEU A 107 -4.48 -9.18 24.22
C LEU A 107 -4.98 -8.36 25.41
N ILE A 108 -4.45 -7.15 25.56
CA ILE A 108 -4.76 -6.28 26.70
C ILE A 108 -5.31 -4.94 26.24
N GLU A 109 -6.23 -4.43 27.04
CA GLU A 109 -6.79 -3.09 26.90
C GLU A 109 -6.75 -2.34 28.25
N PHE A 110 -6.88 -1.03 28.19
CA PHE A 110 -6.95 -0.15 29.35
C PHE A 110 -8.11 0.82 29.20
N ASP A 111 -8.42 1.55 30.29
CA ASP A 111 -9.21 2.76 30.15
C ASP A 111 -8.53 3.73 29.17
N VAL A 112 -9.31 4.35 28.29
CA VAL A 112 -8.82 5.28 27.26
C VAL A 112 -8.00 6.45 27.87
N SER A 113 -8.34 6.85 29.09
CA SER A 113 -7.68 7.93 29.85
C SER A 113 -6.50 7.45 30.72
N ALA A 114 -6.14 6.16 30.65
CA ALA A 114 -5.03 5.59 31.39
C ALA A 114 -3.72 6.36 31.15
N SER A 115 -3.01 6.68 32.23
CA SER A 115 -1.73 7.39 32.12
C SER A 115 -0.67 6.49 31.48
N PHE A 116 0.25 7.10 30.72
CA PHE A 116 1.39 6.37 30.13
C PHE A 116 2.18 5.58 31.18
N SER A 117 2.42 6.18 32.35
CA SER A 117 3.13 5.51 33.44
C SER A 117 2.43 4.25 33.95
N PHE A 118 1.10 4.25 33.96
CA PHE A 118 0.33 3.08 34.38
C PHE A 118 0.38 1.99 33.31
N ILE A 119 0.14 2.35 32.04
CA ILE A 119 0.25 1.44 30.89
C ILE A 119 1.62 0.75 30.88
N GLN A 120 2.71 1.52 30.98
CA GLN A 120 4.08 1.00 31.00
C GLN A 120 4.34 0.08 32.19
N SER A 121 3.92 0.47 33.40
CA SER A 121 4.12 -0.36 34.60
C SER A 121 3.36 -1.69 34.51
N ALA A 122 2.12 -1.66 34.00
CA ALA A 122 1.30 -2.85 33.81
C ALA A 122 1.89 -3.80 32.76
N ILE A 123 2.36 -3.27 31.63
CA ILE A 123 3.07 -4.03 30.59
C ILE A 123 4.30 -4.71 31.17
N HIS A 124 5.12 -3.97 31.93
CA HIS A 124 6.30 -4.53 32.59
C HIS A 124 5.94 -5.68 33.54
N GLU A 125 4.87 -5.52 34.33
CA GLU A 125 4.37 -6.57 35.24
C GLU A 125 3.97 -7.85 34.51
N LEU A 126 3.30 -7.72 33.35
CA LEU A 126 2.88 -8.85 32.54
C LEU A 126 4.09 -9.57 31.93
N LEU A 127 5.07 -8.81 31.43
CA LEU A 127 6.32 -9.33 30.88
C LEU A 127 7.12 -10.12 31.92
N VAL A 128 7.27 -9.60 33.13
CA VAL A 128 7.97 -10.28 34.24
C VAL A 128 7.28 -11.60 34.62
N ARG A 129 5.96 -11.70 34.42
CA ARG A 129 5.18 -12.93 34.63
C ARG A 129 5.22 -13.90 33.45
N GLY A 130 5.94 -13.58 32.39
CA GLY A 130 6.13 -14.44 31.23
C GLY A 130 5.04 -14.33 30.15
N TYR A 131 4.13 -13.37 30.26
CA TYR A 131 3.22 -13.04 29.18
C TYR A 131 3.90 -12.13 28.16
N ILE A 132 3.47 -12.21 26.90
CA ILE A 132 3.79 -11.22 25.87
C ILE A 132 2.52 -10.40 25.60
N PRO A 133 2.44 -9.15 26.09
CA PRO A 133 1.25 -8.35 25.88
C PRO A 133 1.14 -7.91 24.41
N ILE A 134 -0.09 -7.95 23.89
CA ILE A 134 -0.50 -7.30 22.66
C ILE A 134 -1.41 -6.16 23.09
N LEU A 135 -0.94 -4.92 22.90
CA LEU A 135 -1.73 -3.74 23.23
C LEU A 135 -2.79 -3.54 22.15
N ALA A 136 -4.05 -3.79 22.51
CA ALA A 136 -5.19 -3.62 21.64
C ALA A 136 -5.36 -2.15 21.26
N HIS A 137 -5.76 -1.91 20.01
CA HIS A 137 -6.25 -0.64 19.46
C HIS A 137 -5.51 0.61 20.00
N VAL A 138 -4.18 0.61 19.86
CA VAL A 138 -3.27 1.63 20.43
C VAL A 138 -3.66 3.07 20.10
N GLU A 139 -4.37 3.24 18.99
CA GLU A 139 -4.85 4.52 18.50
C GLU A 139 -5.96 5.19 19.33
N TYR A 140 -6.57 4.47 20.29
CA TYR A 140 -7.58 5.06 21.17
C TYR A 140 -7.00 5.75 22.40
N TYR A 141 -5.85 5.31 22.94
CA TYR A 141 -5.33 5.85 24.21
C TYR A 141 -4.85 7.29 24.09
N GLU A 142 -5.40 8.18 24.92
CA GLU A 142 -5.02 9.60 24.95
C GLU A 142 -3.51 9.78 25.22
N ALA A 143 -2.94 8.88 26.03
CA ALA A 143 -1.53 8.89 26.38
C ALA A 143 -0.60 8.46 25.22
N LEU A 144 -1.11 7.80 24.18
CA LEU A 144 -0.32 7.22 23.09
C LEU A 144 -0.63 7.83 21.72
N PHE A 145 -1.83 8.39 21.53
CA PHE A 145 -2.23 9.01 20.28
C PHE A 145 -1.29 10.16 19.88
N ASP A 146 -0.68 10.05 18.70
CA ASP A 146 0.36 10.95 18.17
C ASP A 146 1.65 11.02 19.02
N GLN A 147 1.85 10.09 19.97
CA GLN A 147 3.03 10.00 20.85
C GLN A 147 3.98 8.85 20.45
N PHE A 148 4.60 8.96 19.28
CA PHE A 148 5.44 7.88 18.71
C PHE A 148 6.59 7.40 19.60
N GLU A 149 7.23 8.29 20.37
CA GLU A 149 8.34 7.89 21.26
C GLU A 149 7.84 7.08 22.46
N ARG A 150 6.62 7.32 22.92
CA ARG A 150 5.99 6.47 23.95
C ARG A 150 5.72 5.08 23.40
N ILE A 151 5.19 4.98 22.18
CA ILE A 151 4.92 3.69 21.53
C ILE A 151 6.24 2.95 21.24
N ARG A 152 7.28 3.67 20.79
CA ARG A 152 8.64 3.12 20.65
C ARG A 152 9.17 2.56 21.98
N THR A 153 9.01 3.31 23.07
CA THR A 153 9.44 2.86 24.41
C THR A 153 8.75 1.55 24.79
N LEU A 154 7.44 1.45 24.56
CA LEU A 154 6.67 0.24 24.79
C LEU A 154 7.18 -0.91 23.89
N LYS A 155 7.38 -0.67 22.58
CA LYS A 155 7.94 -1.64 21.63
C LYS A 155 9.30 -2.18 22.09
N ASP A 156 10.19 -1.32 22.57
CA ASP A 156 11.53 -1.68 23.03
C ASP A 156 11.49 -2.54 24.31
N GLU A 157 10.43 -2.43 25.12
CA GLU A 157 10.17 -3.30 26.27
C GLU A 157 9.65 -4.70 25.87
N GLY A 158 9.25 -4.90 24.61
CA GLY A 158 8.81 -6.19 24.08
C GLY A 158 7.30 -6.37 23.98
N VAL A 159 6.52 -5.29 24.07
CA VAL A 159 5.08 -5.34 23.76
C VAL A 159 4.85 -5.36 22.25
N ALA A 160 3.77 -6.00 21.84
CA ALA A 160 3.30 -5.97 20.46
C ALA A 160 2.12 -5.03 20.30
N ILE A 161 2.01 -4.38 19.14
CA ILE A 161 1.02 -3.32 18.90
C ILE A 161 -0.03 -3.78 17.90
N GLN A 162 -1.30 -3.65 18.27
CA GLN A 162 -2.44 -3.88 17.39
C GLN A 162 -3.18 -2.57 17.08
N VAL A 163 -3.64 -2.42 15.83
CA VAL A 163 -4.51 -1.33 15.37
C VAL A 163 -5.78 -1.86 14.70
N THR A 164 -6.87 -1.11 14.79
CA THR A 164 -8.18 -1.53 14.29
C THR A 164 -8.36 -1.18 12.81
N SER A 165 -8.81 -2.16 12.02
CA SER A 165 -8.91 -2.05 10.56
C SER A 165 -9.80 -0.91 10.10
N SER A 166 -10.92 -0.64 10.80
CA SER A 166 -11.84 0.45 10.47
C SER A 166 -11.19 1.84 10.61
N ASN A 167 -10.28 1.99 11.57
CA ASN A 167 -9.56 3.23 11.82
C ASN A 167 -8.49 3.46 10.75
N LEU A 168 -7.82 2.38 10.33
CA LEU A 168 -6.85 2.37 9.24
C LEU A 168 -7.47 2.84 7.92
N ILE A 169 -8.70 2.39 7.59
CA ILE A 169 -9.43 2.84 6.39
C ILE A 169 -10.16 4.18 6.58
N GLY A 170 -9.97 4.87 7.71
CA GLY A 170 -10.43 6.25 7.90
C GLY A 170 -11.88 6.42 8.37
N LYS A 171 -12.57 5.37 8.85
CA LYS A 171 -13.96 5.49 9.34
C LYS A 171 -14.11 6.42 10.54
N ASN A 172 -13.05 6.56 11.35
CA ASN A 172 -12.99 7.49 12.50
C ASN A 172 -12.18 8.77 12.20
N GLY A 173 -12.07 9.14 10.92
CA GLY A 173 -11.50 10.40 10.47
C GLY A 173 -10.03 10.35 10.06
N LEU A 174 -9.63 11.33 9.25
CA LEU A 174 -8.31 11.38 8.60
C LEU A 174 -7.15 11.52 9.59
N LYS A 175 -7.38 12.14 10.76
CA LYS A 175 -6.34 12.27 11.79
C LYS A 175 -5.94 10.90 12.33
N MET A 176 -6.93 10.05 12.61
CA MET A 176 -6.72 8.68 13.10
C MET A 176 -6.01 7.82 12.05
N GLN A 177 -6.49 7.87 10.81
CA GLN A 177 -5.86 7.16 9.69
C GLN A 177 -4.40 7.61 9.49
N SER A 178 -4.13 8.92 9.53
CA SER A 178 -2.78 9.46 9.37
C SER A 178 -1.83 9.00 10.49
N PHE A 179 -2.33 8.95 11.73
CA PHE A 179 -1.57 8.41 12.85
C PHE A 179 -1.22 6.94 12.64
N ILE A 180 -2.20 6.10 12.29
CA ILE A 180 -1.98 4.66 12.01
C ILE A 180 -1.03 4.46 10.83
N LYS A 181 -1.22 5.19 9.73
CA LYS A 181 -0.34 5.14 8.55
C LYS A 181 1.11 5.43 8.94
N ARG A 182 1.35 6.40 9.82
CA ARG A 182 2.69 6.72 10.31
C ARG A 182 3.26 5.62 11.20
N LEU A 183 2.46 5.00 12.09
CA LEU A 183 2.91 3.87 12.88
C LEU A 183 3.34 2.68 12.02
N ILE A 184 2.54 2.34 11.01
CA ILE A 184 2.83 1.28 10.04
C ILE A 184 4.13 1.61 9.27
N ALA A 185 4.25 2.83 8.74
CA ALA A 185 5.45 3.25 8.00
C ALA A 185 6.72 3.26 8.86
N MET A 186 6.59 3.42 10.18
CA MET A 186 7.70 3.33 11.13
C MET A 186 8.01 1.89 11.58
N GLY A 187 7.27 0.88 11.11
CA GLY A 187 7.43 -0.52 11.50
C GLY A 187 6.99 -0.81 12.95
N MET A 188 6.12 0.02 13.53
CA MET A 188 5.69 -0.12 14.94
C MET A 188 4.43 -0.95 15.14
N VAL A 189 3.69 -1.25 14.07
CA VAL A 189 2.48 -2.09 14.13
C VAL A 189 2.86 -3.54 13.91
N ASP A 190 2.35 -4.43 14.76
CA ASP A 190 2.57 -5.87 14.65
C ASP A 190 1.32 -6.60 14.15
N PHE A 191 0.13 -6.03 14.41
CA PHE A 191 -1.15 -6.61 14.03
C PHE A 191 -2.15 -5.55 13.54
N VAL A 192 -2.88 -5.91 12.51
CA VAL A 192 -4.17 -5.30 12.19
C VAL A 192 -5.26 -6.32 12.45
N SER A 193 -6.34 -5.92 13.10
CA SER A 193 -7.50 -6.77 13.40
C SER A 193 -8.79 -5.97 13.31
N SER A 194 -9.93 -6.66 13.22
CA SER A 194 -11.20 -5.99 12.93
C SER A 194 -11.80 -5.34 14.16
N ASP A 195 -11.57 -5.92 15.34
CA ASP A 195 -12.22 -5.51 16.59
C ASP A 195 -13.77 -5.45 16.39
N ALA A 196 -14.26 -6.46 15.68
CA ALA A 196 -15.63 -6.51 15.20
C ALA A 196 -16.61 -6.95 16.29
N HIS A 197 -17.80 -6.36 16.28
CA HIS A 197 -18.84 -6.57 17.29
C HIS A 197 -20.20 -6.97 16.68
N ARG A 198 -20.54 -6.52 15.47
CA ARG A 198 -21.80 -6.86 14.78
C ARG A 198 -21.59 -7.06 13.28
N SER A 199 -22.55 -7.73 12.65
CA SER A 199 -22.69 -7.89 11.21
C SER A 199 -23.04 -6.56 10.50
N THR A 200 -23.65 -5.61 11.22
CA THR A 200 -24.11 -4.32 10.69
C THR A 200 -23.26 -3.12 11.12
N TYR A 201 -22.53 -3.22 12.23
CA TYR A 201 -21.69 -2.17 12.80
C TYR A 201 -20.42 -2.77 13.40
N ARG A 202 -19.26 -2.10 13.27
CA ARG A 202 -17.94 -2.69 13.58
C ARG A 202 -17.85 -4.11 13.00
N ARG A 203 -17.87 -4.18 11.67
CA ARG A 203 -17.98 -5.42 10.89
C ARG A 203 -16.62 -6.10 10.77
N PRO A 204 -16.56 -7.46 10.67
CA PRO A 204 -15.30 -8.20 10.56
C PRO A 204 -14.75 -8.10 9.13
N LEU A 205 -14.10 -6.97 8.83
CA LEU A 205 -13.55 -6.63 7.52
C LEU A 205 -12.07 -6.26 7.65
N LEU A 206 -11.22 -6.94 6.89
CA LEU A 206 -9.78 -6.72 6.81
C LEU A 206 -9.30 -6.43 5.38
N LYS A 207 -10.04 -6.82 4.33
CA LYS A 207 -9.58 -6.75 2.94
C LYS A 207 -9.18 -5.36 2.49
N ASP A 208 -10.04 -4.38 2.72
CA ASP A 208 -9.76 -2.99 2.35
C ASP A 208 -8.56 -2.43 3.13
N ALA A 209 -8.44 -2.82 4.41
CA ALA A 209 -7.32 -2.42 5.25
C ALA A 209 -6.00 -3.07 4.81
N TYR A 210 -6.04 -4.33 4.38
CA TYR A 210 -4.90 -5.05 3.82
C TYR A 210 -4.43 -4.38 2.53
N ASN A 211 -5.34 -4.15 1.57
CA ASN A 211 -5.00 -3.51 0.30
C ASN A 211 -4.42 -2.10 0.49
N LEU A 212 -5.01 -1.33 1.40
CA LEU A 212 -4.53 0.00 1.72
C LEU A 212 -3.14 -0.05 2.39
N THR A 213 -2.91 -1.01 3.29
CA THR A 213 -1.59 -1.22 3.90
C THR A 213 -0.55 -1.62 2.85
N ALA A 214 -0.87 -2.56 1.97
CA ALA A 214 0.00 -2.98 0.88
C ALA A 214 0.38 -1.79 -0.03
N SER A 215 -0.56 -0.90 -0.35
CA SER A 215 -0.27 0.33 -1.10
C SER A 215 0.65 1.33 -0.37
N TRP A 216 0.78 1.23 0.96
CA TRP A 216 1.61 2.13 1.75
C TRP A 216 3.02 1.62 1.98
N VAL A 217 3.17 0.31 2.19
CA VAL A 217 4.41 -0.30 2.69
C VAL A 217 4.80 -1.61 1.97
N GLY A 218 4.06 -2.00 0.93
CA GLY A 218 4.29 -3.21 0.15
C GLY A 218 3.63 -4.47 0.72
N ASP A 219 3.48 -5.49 -0.12
CA ASP A 219 2.78 -6.73 0.21
C ASP A 219 3.43 -7.51 1.36
N ASN A 220 4.77 -7.49 1.46
CA ASN A 220 5.49 -8.22 2.51
C ASN A 220 5.12 -7.71 3.91
N GLU A 221 5.03 -6.39 4.10
CA GLU A 221 4.69 -5.81 5.40
C GLU A 221 3.19 -5.99 5.70
N ALA A 222 2.33 -5.88 4.69
CA ALA A 222 0.91 -6.20 4.82
C ALA A 222 0.69 -7.69 5.19
N GLN A 223 1.38 -8.61 4.53
CA GLN A 223 1.39 -10.03 4.87
C GLN A 223 1.82 -10.25 6.33
N ARG A 224 2.91 -9.61 6.75
CA ARG A 224 3.44 -9.72 8.11
C ARG A 224 2.39 -9.37 9.17
N ILE A 225 1.70 -8.25 9.01
CA ILE A 225 0.79 -7.71 10.04
C ILE A 225 -0.68 -8.10 9.88
N PHE A 226 -1.06 -8.89 8.87
CA PHE A 226 -2.43 -9.43 8.67
C PHE A 226 -2.50 -10.97 8.63
N ILE A 227 -1.35 -11.64 8.53
CA ILE A 227 -1.26 -13.10 8.37
C ILE A 227 -0.17 -13.69 9.25
N ASP A 228 1.09 -13.33 9.01
CA ASP A 228 2.22 -14.11 9.54
C ASP A 228 2.36 -13.96 11.06
N ASN A 229 2.28 -12.74 11.59
CA ASN A 229 2.34 -12.50 13.02
C ASN A 229 1.13 -13.11 13.75
N GLN A 230 -0.06 -13.02 13.16
CA GLN A 230 -1.26 -13.62 13.75
C GLN A 230 -1.11 -15.13 13.87
N GLN A 231 -0.55 -15.78 12.84
CA GLN A 231 -0.27 -17.21 12.86
C GLN A 231 0.79 -17.54 13.93
N ALA A 232 1.85 -16.75 14.04
CA ALA A 232 2.87 -16.92 15.08
C ALA A 232 2.28 -16.83 16.50
N VAL A 233 1.31 -15.94 16.74
CA VAL A 233 0.60 -15.87 18.03
C VAL A 233 -0.17 -17.17 18.30
N ILE A 234 -0.94 -17.64 17.33
CA ILE A 234 -1.76 -18.87 17.45
C ILE A 234 -0.88 -20.08 17.73
N ASP A 235 0.29 -20.17 17.10
CA ASP A 235 1.24 -21.27 17.22
C ASP A 235 2.23 -21.09 18.38
N ASN A 236 2.13 -20.00 19.14
CA ASN A 236 3.03 -19.65 20.24
C ASN A 236 4.51 -19.53 19.80
N GLU A 237 4.73 -18.99 18.60
CA GLU A 237 6.05 -18.72 18.00
C GLU A 237 6.48 -17.26 18.20
N SER A 238 7.74 -16.95 17.90
CA SER A 238 8.23 -15.57 17.99
C SER A 238 7.69 -14.73 16.83
N LEU A 239 7.37 -13.47 17.09
CA LEU A 239 6.85 -12.56 16.06
C LEU A 239 7.95 -12.18 15.05
N LEU A 240 7.53 -11.91 13.82
CA LEU A 240 8.37 -11.26 12.81
C LEU A 240 8.38 -9.76 13.10
N ILE A 241 9.56 -9.25 13.45
CA ILE A 241 9.76 -7.84 13.82
C ILE A 241 10.23 -7.04 12.61
N SER A 242 9.56 -5.91 12.37
CA SER A 242 9.98 -4.94 11.35
C SER A 242 11.10 -4.05 11.88
N ASN A 243 11.95 -3.54 10.98
CA ASN A 243 12.98 -2.59 11.36
C ASN A 243 12.32 -1.27 11.78
N ILE A 244 12.35 -0.93 13.08
CA ILE A 244 11.75 0.30 13.59
C ILE A 244 12.51 1.51 13.04
N ARG A 245 11.82 2.36 12.28
CA ARG A 245 12.38 3.56 11.65
C ARG A 245 12.02 4.82 12.45
N THR A 246 12.88 5.83 12.44
CA THR A 246 12.52 7.17 12.91
C THR A 246 11.66 7.89 11.87
N MET A 247 10.88 8.91 12.26
CA MET A 247 10.15 9.72 11.28
C MET A 247 11.08 10.40 10.28
N ASN A 248 12.32 10.70 10.65
CA ASN A 248 13.30 11.27 9.72
C ASN A 248 13.79 10.23 8.71
N GLN A 249 14.00 8.97 9.14
CA GLN A 249 14.30 7.85 8.25
C GLN A 249 13.11 7.49 7.37
N VAL A 250 11.89 7.48 7.90
CA VAL A 250 10.66 7.30 7.11
C VAL A 250 10.50 8.46 6.13
N LYS A 251 10.73 9.71 6.53
CA LYS A 251 10.70 10.88 5.62
C LYS A 251 11.88 10.95 4.66
N SER A 252 13.00 10.28 4.92
CA SER A 252 14.15 10.17 4.02
C SER A 252 13.89 9.07 3.01
N SER A 253 13.53 7.88 3.48
CA SER A 253 13.04 6.75 2.67
C SER A 253 11.83 7.15 1.83
N ASN A 254 10.87 7.89 2.38
CA ASN A 254 9.72 8.44 1.66
C ASN A 254 10.06 9.72 0.89
N ARG A 255 11.19 10.40 1.12
CA ARG A 255 11.65 11.45 0.20
C ARG A 255 12.28 10.83 -1.04
N HIS A 256 13.01 9.73 -0.88
CA HIS A 256 13.46 8.92 -2.01
C HIS A 256 12.24 8.29 -2.71
N LEU A 257 11.35 7.58 -1.98
CA LEU A 257 10.14 6.92 -2.52
C LEU A 257 9.03 7.86 -3.04
N ASN A 258 8.77 9.01 -2.41
CA ASN A 258 7.82 9.99 -2.95
C ASN A 258 8.39 10.78 -4.14
N ARG A 259 9.72 10.88 -4.28
CA ARG A 259 10.33 11.38 -5.51
C ARG A 259 10.29 10.30 -6.61
N TYR A 260 10.37 9.00 -6.25
CA TYR A 260 10.12 7.87 -7.17
C TYR A 260 8.65 7.78 -7.63
N LEU A 261 7.67 8.05 -6.76
CA LEU A 261 6.25 8.20 -7.10
C LEU A 261 5.97 9.36 -8.06
N ALA A 262 6.77 10.44 -8.00
CA ALA A 262 6.64 11.54 -8.96
C ALA A 262 7.08 11.09 -10.36
N ILE A 263 8.19 10.35 -10.50
CA ILE A 263 8.64 9.78 -11.80
C ILE A 263 7.52 9.02 -12.51
N ALA A 264 6.73 8.25 -11.77
CA ALA A 264 5.78 7.35 -12.38
C ALA A 264 4.52 8.09 -12.93
N ALA A 265 4.40 9.40 -12.72
CA ALA A 265 3.46 10.24 -13.49
C ALA A 265 3.83 10.44 -14.97
N ILE A 266 4.85 9.72 -15.46
CA ILE A 266 5.16 9.58 -16.89
C ILE A 266 4.09 8.68 -17.55
N LEU A 267 3.05 9.37 -18.06
CA LEU A 267 2.17 9.05 -19.19
C LEU A 267 1.02 8.07 -19.01
N VAL A 268 -0.15 8.54 -19.44
CA VAL A 268 -1.10 7.73 -20.21
C VAL A 268 -1.82 8.56 -21.26
N LEU A 269 -1.90 8.00 -22.47
CA LEU A 269 -3.05 8.01 -23.36
C LEU A 269 -3.05 6.89 -24.45
N ALA A 270 -2.32 5.77 -24.32
CA ALA A 270 -2.36 4.70 -25.33
C ALA A 270 -3.64 3.84 -25.21
N GLY A 271 -4.09 3.58 -23.97
CA GLY A 271 -5.28 2.76 -23.71
C GLY A 271 -6.61 3.46 -24.05
N VAL A 272 -6.61 4.80 -24.00
CA VAL A 272 -7.79 5.64 -24.25
C VAL A 272 -8.15 5.63 -25.75
N ILE A 273 -7.16 5.59 -26.64
CA ILE A 273 -7.38 5.68 -28.09
C ILE A 273 -7.89 4.36 -28.68
N PHE A 274 -7.47 3.20 -28.15
CA PHE A 274 -8.01 1.91 -28.56
C PHE A 274 -9.51 1.81 -28.28
N ILE A 275 -9.98 2.35 -27.14
CA ILE A 275 -11.40 2.33 -26.77
C ILE A 275 -12.21 3.32 -27.64
N ILE A 276 -11.68 4.51 -27.91
CA ILE A 276 -12.37 5.53 -28.71
C ILE A 276 -12.44 5.14 -30.20
N THR A 277 -11.41 4.50 -30.75
CA THR A 277 -11.40 4.07 -32.17
C THR A 277 -12.16 2.76 -32.41
N SER A 278 -12.29 1.90 -31.41
CA SER A 278 -12.97 0.59 -31.53
C SER A 278 -14.44 0.60 -31.13
N GLY A 279 -14.90 1.59 -30.35
CA GLY A 279 -16.22 1.59 -29.70
C GLY A 279 -17.30 2.49 -30.30
N GLY A 280 -17.03 3.20 -31.40
CA GLY A 280 -17.88 4.28 -31.92
C GLY A 280 -18.67 3.98 -33.20
N ILE A 281 -19.14 2.75 -33.42
CA ILE A 281 -20.24 2.47 -34.35
C ILE A 281 -21.23 1.60 -33.59
N ASN A 282 -22.24 2.22 -32.99
CA ASN A 282 -23.62 1.72 -32.93
C ASN A 282 -24.42 2.53 -31.92
N GLY A 283 -25.34 3.33 -32.45
CA GLY A 283 -26.45 3.86 -31.68
C GLY A 283 -26.61 5.35 -31.86
N TRP A 284 -27.14 5.77 -33.02
CA TRP A 284 -28.06 6.91 -33.08
C TRP A 284 -29.26 6.49 -33.93
N ASN A 285 -30.43 6.49 -33.27
CA ASN A 285 -31.73 6.37 -33.91
C ASN A 285 -31.93 7.59 -34.81
N ASP A 286 -31.93 7.36 -36.12
CA ASP A 286 -32.30 8.37 -37.09
C ASP A 286 -33.83 8.38 -37.25
N SER A 287 -34.48 9.33 -36.58
CA SER A 287 -35.84 9.72 -36.93
C SER A 287 -35.78 10.69 -38.11
N GLY A 288 -35.86 10.12 -39.30
CA GLY A 288 -36.45 10.72 -40.50
C GLY A 288 -35.74 11.95 -41.08
N VAL A 289 -35.11 11.78 -42.24
CA VAL A 289 -35.64 12.20 -43.55
C VAL A 289 -34.57 11.86 -44.61
N GLU A 290 -34.94 11.05 -45.60
CA GLU A 290 -34.25 10.91 -46.89
C GLU A 290 -35.17 11.47 -48.00
N PRO A 291 -34.70 11.72 -49.24
CA PRO A 291 -33.35 12.11 -49.69
C PRO A 291 -33.42 13.23 -50.77
N THR A 292 -32.27 13.77 -51.22
CA THR A 292 -32.06 14.07 -52.65
C THR A 292 -30.58 14.13 -53.05
N THR A 293 -30.36 13.67 -54.28
CA THR A 293 -29.18 13.22 -55.03
C THR A 293 -28.18 14.28 -55.56
N THR A 294 -27.04 13.74 -56.05
CA THR A 294 -26.06 14.23 -57.07
C THR A 294 -24.80 14.92 -56.52
N GLY A 295 -23.54 14.64 -56.89
CA GLY A 295 -22.90 13.69 -57.81
C GLY A 295 -21.48 14.21 -58.20
N ASN A 296 -20.47 13.33 -58.31
CA ASN A 296 -19.14 13.49 -58.99
C ASN A 296 -18.21 14.66 -58.52
N THR A 297 -16.87 14.64 -58.56
CA THR A 297 -15.86 13.96 -59.40
C THR A 297 -14.45 14.14 -58.77
N GLU A 298 -13.51 13.33 -59.25
CA GLU A 298 -12.08 13.22 -58.95
C GLU A 298 -11.22 14.51 -59.12
N GLY A 299 -10.01 14.49 -58.54
CA GLY A 299 -8.94 15.43 -58.87
C GLY A 299 -7.62 15.17 -58.12
N ASN A 300 -6.73 14.38 -58.74
CA ASN A 300 -5.31 14.22 -58.41
C ASN A 300 -4.54 15.55 -58.43
N THR A 301 -3.48 15.67 -57.61
CA THR A 301 -2.13 16.06 -58.09
C THR A 301 -1.04 15.65 -57.10
N GLU A 302 -0.02 15.01 -57.65
CA GLU A 302 1.29 14.62 -57.10
C GLU A 302 2.13 15.83 -56.65
N THR A 303 3.11 15.63 -55.75
CA THR A 303 4.51 16.06 -55.97
C THR A 303 5.47 15.26 -55.07
N THR A 304 6.60 14.87 -55.67
CA THR A 304 7.62 13.89 -55.28
C THR A 304 8.91 14.57 -54.72
N ILE A 305 9.82 13.76 -54.14
CA ILE A 305 11.31 13.92 -54.02
C ILE A 305 11.80 14.57 -52.70
N ALA A 306 12.82 14.13 -51.94
CA ALA A 306 13.93 13.16 -52.10
C ALA A 306 14.42 12.56 -50.77
N ARG A 307 15.03 11.37 -50.90
CA ARG A 307 15.98 10.68 -50.00
C ARG A 307 17.37 11.33 -49.98
N THR A 308 18.12 11.13 -48.89
CA THR A 308 19.56 10.81 -48.92
C THR A 308 19.95 9.94 -47.71
N GLU A 309 20.58 8.81 -48.01
CA GLU A 309 21.33 7.89 -47.13
C GLU A 309 22.83 8.22 -47.20
N GLU A 310 23.63 7.85 -46.18
CA GLU A 310 25.04 7.35 -46.20
C GLU A 310 25.62 7.33 -44.74
N SER A 311 25.87 6.17 -44.11
CA SER A 311 27.08 5.29 -44.10
C SER A 311 28.29 5.86 -43.30
N SER A 312 28.59 5.35 -42.09
CA SER A 312 29.57 4.30 -41.71
C SER A 312 31.07 4.62 -41.90
N GLU A 313 31.88 4.60 -40.82
CA GLU A 313 33.17 3.88 -40.74
C GLU A 313 33.85 3.98 -39.37
N ALA A 314 34.58 2.91 -39.03
CA ALA A 314 35.33 2.67 -37.79
C ALA A 314 36.83 2.95 -37.97
N ILE A 315 37.57 3.25 -36.89
CA ILE A 315 39.03 3.18 -36.86
C ILE A 315 39.52 2.61 -35.52
N GLU A 316 40.32 1.55 -35.62
CA GLU A 316 41.11 0.87 -34.59
C GLU A 316 42.59 1.04 -34.98
N THR A 317 43.49 1.53 -34.11
CA THR A 317 44.90 1.06 -34.05
C THR A 317 45.64 1.57 -32.80
N ALA A 318 46.41 0.65 -32.18
CA ALA A 318 47.39 0.87 -31.12
C ALA A 318 48.81 1.12 -31.66
N ILE A 319 49.77 1.54 -30.80
CA ILE A 319 51.14 0.97 -30.62
C ILE A 319 52.13 1.89 -29.83
N SER A 320 52.81 1.27 -28.82
CA SER A 320 54.14 1.50 -28.16
C SER A 320 54.52 2.87 -27.55
N GLY A 321 55.04 2.99 -26.32
CA GLY A 321 56.38 2.56 -25.80
C GLY A 321 57.40 3.70 -26.07
N GLU A 322 58.15 4.34 -25.16
CA GLU A 322 59.00 3.92 -24.03
C GLU A 322 59.36 5.13 -23.11
N GLU A 323 60.01 4.81 -22.00
CA GLU A 323 60.38 5.59 -20.80
C GLU A 323 61.32 6.81 -20.99
N THR A 324 61.15 7.85 -20.15
CA THR A 324 62.28 8.54 -19.46
C THR A 324 61.87 9.15 -18.11
N SER A 325 62.43 8.56 -17.04
CA SER A 325 62.95 9.15 -15.79
C SER A 325 62.61 10.60 -15.38
N ALA A 326 61.93 10.69 -14.22
CA ALA A 326 62.17 11.59 -13.08
C ALA A 326 62.09 13.11 -13.26
N PHE A 327 60.95 13.68 -12.86
CA PHE A 327 60.92 14.90 -12.07
C PHE A 327 59.79 14.78 -11.04
N ALA A 328 60.16 14.76 -9.76
CA ALA A 328 59.22 14.80 -8.66
C ALA A 328 58.50 16.14 -8.67
N THR A 329 57.20 16.11 -8.91
CA THR A 329 56.31 17.20 -8.55
C THR A 329 55.11 16.54 -7.91
N GLU A 330 54.93 16.79 -6.62
CA GLU A 330 53.75 16.39 -5.85
C GLU A 330 52.51 16.99 -6.53
N GLN A 331 51.89 16.21 -7.41
CA GLN A 331 50.47 16.35 -7.70
C GLN A 331 49.75 15.45 -6.71
N SER A 332 49.04 16.09 -5.79
CA SER A 332 48.03 15.47 -4.96
C SER A 332 47.09 14.67 -5.87
N SER A 333 47.23 13.35 -5.86
CA SER A 333 46.15 12.48 -6.29
C SER A 333 45.03 12.67 -5.27
N GLU A 334 44.11 13.59 -5.54
CA GLU A 334 42.76 13.44 -5.02
C GLU A 334 42.32 12.06 -5.47
N LYS A 335 42.27 11.11 -4.52
CA LYS A 335 41.52 9.89 -4.70
C LYS A 335 40.10 10.35 -5.01
N ALA A 336 39.71 10.33 -6.28
CA ALA A 336 38.31 10.43 -6.66
C ALA A 336 37.60 9.35 -5.85
N THR A 337 36.88 9.80 -4.83
CA THR A 337 36.04 8.91 -4.04
C THR A 337 34.92 8.50 -4.97
N ASN A 338 34.66 7.19 -5.08
CA ASN A 338 33.54 6.72 -5.87
C ASN A 338 32.28 7.49 -5.41
N PRO A 339 31.45 7.97 -6.34
CA PRO A 339 30.19 8.62 -5.97
C PRO A 339 29.37 7.68 -5.10
N SER A 340 28.71 8.21 -4.07
CA SER A 340 27.88 7.37 -3.21
C SER A 340 26.70 6.82 -4.02
N LYS A 341 26.20 5.65 -3.64
CA LYS A 341 25.02 5.03 -4.28
C LYS A 341 23.86 6.03 -4.36
N GLU A 342 23.64 6.75 -3.26
CA GLU A 342 22.57 7.74 -3.13
C GLU A 342 22.75 8.93 -4.08
N ALA A 343 23.99 9.35 -4.35
CA ALA A 343 24.27 10.45 -5.27
C ALA A 343 24.01 10.06 -6.74
N ILE A 344 24.32 8.81 -7.11
CA ILE A 344 24.00 8.26 -8.43
C ILE A 344 22.46 8.17 -8.57
N GLU A 345 21.80 7.54 -7.60
CA GLU A 345 20.34 7.41 -7.58
C GLU A 345 19.64 8.79 -7.69
N GLU A 346 20.12 9.81 -6.96
CA GLU A 346 19.57 11.16 -6.99
C GLU A 346 19.74 11.85 -8.36
N ALA A 347 20.87 11.65 -9.04
CA ALA A 347 21.09 12.23 -10.37
C ALA A 347 20.12 11.68 -11.43
N TYR A 348 19.88 10.36 -11.43
CA TYR A 348 18.92 9.74 -12.36
C TYR A 348 17.48 10.06 -12.00
N LEU A 349 17.18 10.19 -10.71
CA LEU A 349 15.89 10.64 -10.22
C LEU A 349 15.55 12.04 -10.72
N ASP A 350 16.46 13.01 -10.58
CA ASP A 350 16.23 14.38 -11.07
C ASP A 350 16.06 14.43 -12.60
N ARG A 351 16.77 13.58 -13.33
CA ARG A 351 16.61 13.42 -14.79
C ARG A 351 15.23 12.88 -15.18
N LEU A 352 14.74 11.86 -14.48
CA LEU A 352 13.42 11.28 -14.70
C LEU A 352 12.29 12.28 -14.35
N LEU A 353 12.45 13.08 -13.29
CA LEU A 353 11.51 14.16 -12.96
C LEU A 353 11.47 15.26 -14.03
N THR A 354 12.62 15.53 -14.66
CA THR A 354 12.67 16.47 -15.79
C THR A 354 11.86 15.93 -16.99
N TYR A 355 12.00 14.63 -17.30
CA TYR A 355 11.22 13.99 -18.36
C TYR A 355 9.71 14.02 -18.09
N GLN A 356 9.31 13.85 -16.82
CA GLN A 356 7.92 13.96 -16.42
C GLN A 356 7.35 15.36 -16.71
N GLN A 357 8.03 16.42 -16.28
CA GLN A 357 7.56 17.78 -16.49
C GLN A 357 7.46 18.12 -17.98
N GLU A 358 8.46 17.74 -18.78
CA GLU A 358 8.45 17.94 -20.24
C GLU A 358 7.25 17.26 -20.91
N TYR A 359 6.89 16.05 -20.47
CA TYR A 359 5.72 15.37 -20.99
C TYR A 359 4.41 16.05 -20.56
N GLU A 360 4.25 16.38 -19.28
CA GLU A 360 3.01 16.96 -18.76
C GLU A 360 2.69 18.27 -19.47
N ASP A 361 3.71 19.12 -19.67
CA ASP A 361 3.58 20.39 -20.39
C ASP A 361 3.12 20.18 -21.85
N GLU A 362 3.67 19.18 -22.54
CA GLU A 362 3.33 18.88 -23.93
C GLU A 362 1.96 18.19 -24.06
N LEU A 363 1.60 17.31 -23.12
CA LEU A 363 0.28 16.69 -23.09
C LEU A 363 -0.81 17.74 -22.85
N ASP A 364 -0.63 18.64 -21.89
CA ASP A 364 -1.58 19.72 -21.62
C ASP A 364 -1.75 20.63 -22.84
N ARG A 365 -0.66 20.88 -23.59
CA ARG A 365 -0.71 21.60 -24.87
C ARG A 365 -1.60 20.88 -25.89
N ILE A 366 -1.41 19.58 -26.10
CA ILE A 366 -2.18 18.81 -27.10
C ILE A 366 -3.66 18.67 -26.68
N VAL A 367 -3.93 18.44 -25.39
CA VAL A 367 -5.30 18.41 -24.84
C VAL A 367 -6.01 19.75 -25.03
N GLY A 368 -5.30 20.87 -24.84
CA GLY A 368 -5.79 22.21 -25.14
C GLY A 368 -6.23 22.34 -26.61
N LEU A 369 -5.41 21.87 -27.55
CA LEU A 369 -5.71 21.90 -28.99
C LEU A 369 -6.93 21.03 -29.35
N ILE A 370 -7.08 19.86 -28.72
CA ILE A 370 -8.26 19.01 -28.90
C ILE A 370 -9.54 19.73 -28.44
N LYS A 371 -9.51 20.40 -27.29
CA LYS A 371 -10.66 21.16 -26.78
C LYS A 371 -11.03 22.31 -27.72
N GLU A 372 -10.04 23.08 -28.16
CA GLU A 372 -10.24 24.18 -29.12
C GLU A 372 -10.83 23.67 -30.44
N ALA A 373 -10.28 22.57 -31.00
CA ALA A 373 -10.80 21.96 -32.22
C ALA A 373 -12.26 21.52 -32.07
N ARG A 374 -12.67 21.05 -30.89
CA ARG A 374 -14.06 20.66 -30.61
C ARG A 374 -15.03 21.84 -30.55
N GLU A 375 -14.56 23.00 -30.10
CA GLU A 375 -15.38 24.21 -29.96
C GLU A 375 -15.47 25.00 -31.27
N VAL A 376 -14.36 25.09 -32.01
CA VAL A 376 -14.22 26.00 -33.16
C VAL A 376 -14.65 25.34 -34.48
N ILE A 377 -14.38 24.05 -34.67
CA ILE A 377 -14.62 23.38 -35.95
C ILE A 377 -16.07 22.88 -36.04
N SER A 378 -16.85 23.58 -36.85
CA SER A 378 -18.29 23.27 -37.05
C SER A 378 -18.52 22.07 -37.96
N ASP A 379 -17.64 21.81 -38.93
CA ASP A 379 -17.76 20.65 -39.82
C ASP A 379 -17.33 19.36 -39.09
N ASP A 380 -18.25 18.39 -39.03
CA ASP A 380 -18.06 17.18 -38.24
C ASP A 380 -16.92 16.29 -38.78
N ASN A 381 -16.73 16.24 -40.10
CA ASN A 381 -15.70 15.41 -40.74
C ASN A 381 -14.31 16.02 -40.56
N GLU A 382 -14.20 17.35 -40.68
CA GLU A 382 -12.99 18.10 -40.44
C GLU A 382 -12.58 18.05 -38.97
N ARG A 383 -13.53 18.26 -38.06
CA ARG A 383 -13.29 18.17 -36.61
C ARG A 383 -12.77 16.79 -36.23
N LYS A 384 -13.40 15.73 -36.76
CA LYS A 384 -12.96 14.35 -36.53
C LYS A 384 -11.52 14.13 -37.00
N ARG A 385 -11.18 14.54 -38.22
CA ARG A 385 -9.83 14.39 -38.79
C ARG A 385 -8.76 15.11 -37.98
N VAL A 386 -9.05 16.33 -37.53
CA VAL A 386 -8.11 17.14 -36.72
C VAL A 386 -7.89 16.51 -35.35
N VAL A 387 -8.98 16.08 -34.68
CA VAL A 387 -8.88 15.39 -33.40
C VAL A 387 -8.10 14.08 -33.53
N GLU A 388 -8.36 13.28 -34.58
CA GLU A 388 -7.59 12.05 -34.85
C GLU A 388 -6.09 12.32 -35.03
N GLY A 389 -5.71 13.45 -35.65
CA GLY A 389 -4.32 13.87 -35.76
C GLY A 389 -3.66 14.13 -34.40
N TYR A 390 -4.31 14.89 -33.53
CA TYR A 390 -3.81 15.16 -32.18
C TYR A 390 -3.76 13.91 -31.29
N LEU A 391 -4.68 12.96 -31.49
CA LEU A 391 -4.59 11.66 -30.84
C LEU A 391 -3.34 10.89 -31.30
N GLY A 392 -2.99 10.97 -32.58
CA GLY A 392 -1.72 10.42 -33.10
C GLY A 392 -0.48 11.07 -32.47
N ASP A 393 -0.51 12.39 -32.26
CA ASP A 393 0.58 13.11 -31.59
C ASP A 393 0.79 12.65 -30.14
N ILE A 394 -0.30 12.35 -29.43
CA ILE A 394 -0.23 11.82 -28.06
C ILE A 394 0.42 10.43 -28.04
N ILE A 395 0.07 9.54 -28.99
CA ILE A 395 0.70 8.21 -29.10
C ILE A 395 2.20 8.33 -29.32
N ASN A 396 2.63 9.23 -30.21
CA ASN A 396 4.05 9.45 -30.49
C ASN A 396 4.78 10.01 -29.26
N LEU A 397 4.14 10.96 -28.56
CA LEU A 397 4.67 11.52 -27.32
C LEU A 397 4.84 10.42 -26.25
N GLU A 398 3.92 9.47 -26.20
CA GLU A 398 4.02 8.33 -25.30
C GLU A 398 5.19 7.41 -25.59
N GLU A 399 5.31 6.97 -26.84
CA GLU A 399 6.40 6.09 -27.26
C GLU A 399 7.76 6.73 -26.96
N GLN A 400 7.90 8.04 -27.19
CA GLN A 400 9.15 8.76 -26.90
C GLN A 400 9.49 8.78 -25.42
N ALA A 401 8.51 9.01 -24.54
CA ALA A 401 8.78 9.08 -23.12
C ALA A 401 8.99 7.69 -22.49
N ASP A 402 8.33 6.63 -22.99
CA ASP A 402 8.67 5.24 -22.65
C ASP A 402 10.15 4.96 -22.95
N ILE A 403 10.62 5.29 -24.15
CA ILE A 403 12.02 5.10 -24.56
C ILE A 403 12.97 5.84 -23.62
N ARG A 404 12.68 7.11 -23.29
CA ARG A 404 13.52 7.94 -22.41
C ARG A 404 13.61 7.38 -20.99
N VAL A 405 12.50 6.89 -20.43
CA VAL A 405 12.51 6.26 -19.09
C VAL A 405 13.29 4.97 -19.11
N TYR A 406 13.02 4.06 -20.04
CA TYR A 406 13.74 2.80 -20.10
C TYR A 406 15.24 2.99 -20.32
N GLN A 407 15.61 3.96 -21.15
CA GLN A 407 17.00 4.32 -21.36
C GLN A 407 17.65 4.83 -20.06
N ALA A 408 16.99 5.75 -19.34
CA ALA A 408 17.52 6.26 -18.07
C ALA A 408 17.62 5.18 -16.99
N LEU A 409 16.66 4.25 -16.90
CA LEU A 409 16.72 3.12 -15.96
C LEU A 409 17.82 2.13 -16.32
N TYR A 410 18.03 1.89 -17.61
CA TYR A 410 19.13 1.05 -18.11
C TYR A 410 20.51 1.68 -17.81
N GLU A 411 20.64 2.99 -18.04
CA GLU A 411 21.84 3.75 -17.71
C GLU A 411 22.12 3.74 -16.19
N LEU A 412 21.10 3.94 -15.35
CA LEU A 412 21.19 3.81 -13.89
C LEU A 412 21.67 2.41 -13.48
N GLN A 413 21.09 1.36 -14.05
CA GLN A 413 21.49 -0.01 -13.75
C GLN A 413 22.97 -0.24 -14.05
N ASN A 414 23.42 0.14 -15.25
CA ASN A 414 24.82 -0.02 -15.66
C ASN A 414 25.77 0.78 -14.76
N GLU A 415 25.38 1.99 -14.37
CA GLU A 415 26.20 2.84 -13.51
C GLU A 415 26.32 2.24 -12.10
N LEU A 416 25.22 1.78 -11.50
CA LEU A 416 25.24 1.09 -10.21
C LEU A 416 26.06 -0.20 -10.25
N GLU A 417 25.92 -1.01 -11.30
CA GLU A 417 26.70 -2.25 -11.51
C GLU A 417 28.21 -1.95 -11.63
N SER A 418 28.58 -0.85 -12.30
CA SER A 418 29.99 -0.45 -12.46
C SER A 418 30.71 -0.21 -11.13
N TYR A 419 29.96 0.20 -10.10
CA TYR A 419 30.43 0.40 -8.74
C TYR A 419 30.11 -0.77 -7.78
N ARG A 420 29.53 -1.86 -8.29
CA ARG A 420 29.07 -3.04 -7.52
C ARG A 420 28.02 -2.71 -6.45
N TYR A 421 27.18 -1.72 -6.72
CA TYR A 421 26.03 -1.43 -5.87
C TYR A 421 24.86 -2.35 -6.17
N ASP A 422 23.99 -2.51 -5.18
CA ASP A 422 22.72 -3.21 -5.34
C ASP A 422 21.80 -2.48 -6.33
N VAL A 423 21.15 -3.24 -7.22
CA VAL A 423 20.32 -2.72 -8.31
C VAL A 423 18.83 -3.00 -8.13
N SER A 424 18.38 -3.49 -6.96
CA SER A 424 16.95 -3.79 -6.73
C SER A 424 16.06 -2.57 -6.99
N ILE A 425 16.61 -1.38 -6.70
CA ILE A 425 15.97 -0.09 -6.93
C ILE A 425 15.53 0.12 -8.38
N VAL A 426 16.26 -0.41 -9.37
CA VAL A 426 15.91 -0.28 -10.78
C VAL A 426 14.62 -1.04 -11.09
N GLN A 427 14.44 -2.22 -10.49
CA GLN A 427 13.22 -3.02 -10.64
C GLN A 427 12.05 -2.35 -9.93
N GLU A 428 12.27 -1.82 -8.71
CA GLU A 428 11.26 -1.04 -7.98
C GLU A 428 10.80 0.18 -8.79
N MET A 429 11.73 0.93 -9.41
CA MET A 429 11.42 2.06 -10.27
C MET A 429 10.65 1.67 -11.53
N ARG A 430 10.93 0.48 -12.09
CA ARG A 430 10.21 -0.06 -13.25
C ARG A 430 8.79 -0.48 -12.89
N ASP A 431 8.61 -1.20 -11.78
CA ASP A 431 7.30 -1.67 -11.33
C ASP A 431 6.40 -0.49 -10.96
N GLU A 432 6.96 0.51 -10.29
CA GLU A 432 6.24 1.73 -9.92
C GLU A 432 5.83 2.54 -11.16
N TYR A 433 6.72 2.67 -12.14
CA TYR A 433 6.40 3.26 -13.44
C TYR A 433 5.21 2.56 -14.12
N HIS A 434 5.17 1.22 -14.12
CA HIS A 434 4.04 0.46 -14.66
C HIS A 434 2.74 0.68 -13.86
N ARG A 435 2.82 0.72 -12.53
CA ARG A 435 1.65 0.91 -11.65
C ARG A 435 0.97 2.26 -11.89
N ILE A 436 1.73 3.36 -11.95
CA ILE A 436 1.13 4.68 -12.16
C ILE A 436 0.64 4.85 -13.59
N LYS A 437 1.33 4.26 -14.58
CA LYS A 437 0.82 4.14 -15.95
C LYS A 437 -0.56 3.47 -15.97
N GLU A 438 -0.82 2.49 -15.11
CA GLU A 438 -2.17 1.92 -15.00
C GLU A 438 -3.19 2.88 -14.35
N GLU A 439 -2.82 3.56 -13.26
CA GLU A 439 -3.71 4.47 -12.51
C GLU A 439 -4.11 5.72 -13.28
N LYS A 440 -3.15 6.39 -13.93
CA LYS A 440 -3.41 7.61 -14.72
C LYS A 440 -4.26 7.31 -15.96
N THR A 441 -4.23 6.07 -16.45
CA THR A 441 -5.05 5.61 -17.59
C THR A 441 -6.50 5.80 -17.24
N GLN A 442 -6.87 5.31 -16.06
CA GLN A 442 -8.23 5.38 -15.53
C GLN A 442 -8.66 6.82 -15.26
N TYR A 443 -7.74 7.68 -14.80
CA TYR A 443 -8.07 9.09 -14.54
C TYR A 443 -8.47 9.85 -15.81
N TYR A 444 -7.68 9.78 -16.88
CA TYR A 444 -8.00 10.47 -18.13
C TYR A 444 -9.18 9.83 -18.89
N LEU A 445 -9.37 8.51 -18.79
CA LEU A 445 -10.59 7.83 -19.27
C LEU A 445 -11.87 8.42 -18.67
N ASN A 446 -11.82 8.99 -17.47
CA ASN A 446 -12.98 9.60 -16.80
C ASN A 446 -13.20 11.08 -17.16
N GLN A 447 -12.25 11.74 -17.84
CA GLN A 447 -12.29 13.17 -18.14
C GLN A 447 -12.63 13.48 -19.62
N ILE A 448 -12.50 12.48 -20.50
CA ILE A 448 -12.84 12.54 -21.93
C ILE A 448 -14.23 11.94 -22.14
#